data_AF-A0A0L1KI24-F1
#
_entry.id   AF-A0A0L1KI24-F1
#
_cell.length_a   1.000
_cell.length_b   1.000
_cell.length_c   1.000
_cell.angle_alpha   90.00
_cell.angle_beta   90.00
_cell.angle_gamma   90.00
#
_symmetry.space_group_name_H-M   'P 1'
#
loop_
_entity.id
_entity.type
_entity.pdbx_description
1 polymer ?
#
loop_
_entity_poly.entity_id
_entity_poly.type
_entity_poly.pdbx_seq_one_letter_code
_entity_poly.pdbx_strand_id
1 'polypeptide(L)'
;MRLAHMNNVKSREHAHTCRKARAIFKLRYKKNEFSGSIDLTNLPPSVKSLYFHNNCFVGEVDLKHLPECLQMLRLDTNAFSGMTDFSQLPESMTHLDVSNTQISGELFLDEQLTENFFVHNSKVIQKSRESK
;
A
#
# COMPACT_ATOMS: atom_id res chain seq x y z
N MET A 1 -32.21 -36.99 6.09
CA MET A 1 -33.22 -36.26 5.31
C MET A 1 -32.89 -34.77 5.38
N ARG A 2 -32.56 -34.17 4.22
CA ARG A 2 -32.51 -32.74 3.84
C ARG A 2 -31.75 -31.72 4.71
N LEU A 3 -30.63 -31.25 4.13
CA LEU A 3 -29.98 -29.95 4.36
C LEU A 3 -31.00 -28.81 4.27
N ALA A 4 -31.09 -27.98 5.31
CA ALA A 4 -31.66 -26.64 5.21
C ALA A 4 -30.56 -25.68 4.74
N HIS A 5 -30.72 -25.20 3.50
CA HIS A 5 -29.92 -24.18 2.86
C HIS A 5 -29.97 -22.85 3.63
N MET A 6 -28.83 -22.37 4.12
CA MET A 6 -28.65 -20.97 4.48
C MET A 6 -28.02 -20.21 3.30
N ASN A 7 -28.83 -19.95 2.27
CA ASN A 7 -28.51 -19.04 1.18
C ASN A 7 -28.86 -17.61 1.59
N ASN A 8 -28.01 -16.97 2.40
CA ASN A 8 -28.11 -15.52 2.62
C ASN A 8 -27.00 -14.82 1.83
N VAL A 9 -27.37 -14.16 0.72
CA VAL A 9 -26.46 -13.44 -0.19
C VAL A 9 -25.65 -12.37 0.58
N LYS A 10 -26.24 -11.75 1.61
CA LYS A 10 -25.52 -10.80 2.50
C LYS A 10 -24.41 -11.45 3.31
N SER A 11 -24.53 -12.74 3.67
CA SER A 11 -23.46 -13.47 4.37
C SER A 11 -22.29 -13.81 3.45
N ARG A 12 -22.55 -14.01 2.14
CA ARG A 12 -21.52 -14.26 1.13
C ARG A 12 -20.77 -12.98 0.80
N GLU A 13 -21.45 -11.84 0.67
CA GLU A 13 -20.81 -10.54 0.49
C GLU A 13 -20.02 -10.10 1.72
N HIS A 14 -20.57 -10.23 2.93
CA HIS A 14 -19.79 -10.00 4.15
C HIS A 14 -18.60 -10.94 4.26
N ALA A 15 -18.72 -12.23 3.89
CA ALA A 15 -17.60 -13.16 3.89
C ALA A 15 -16.57 -12.88 2.78
N HIS A 16 -16.95 -12.21 1.69
CA HIS A 16 -16.04 -11.80 0.62
C HIS A 16 -15.32 -10.49 0.97
N THR A 17 -16.05 -9.53 1.53
CA THR A 17 -15.50 -8.28 2.06
C THR A 17 -14.62 -8.53 3.29
N CYS A 18 -14.98 -9.48 4.15
CA CYS A 18 -14.17 -9.88 5.29
C CYS A 18 -12.96 -10.73 4.85
N ARG A 19 -13.02 -11.46 3.72
CA ARG A 19 -11.82 -12.07 3.13
C ARG A 19 -10.86 -11.05 2.51
N LYS A 20 -11.38 -9.98 1.90
CA LYS A 20 -10.56 -8.85 1.40
C LYS A 20 -9.94 -8.01 2.54
N ALA A 21 -10.64 -7.84 3.66
CA ALA A 21 -10.15 -7.05 4.80
C ALA A 21 -9.27 -7.85 5.80
N ARG A 22 -9.32 -9.18 5.79
CA ARG A 22 -8.61 -10.03 6.78
C ARG A 22 -7.18 -10.42 6.38
N ALA A 23 -6.69 -9.94 5.24
CA ALA A 23 -5.27 -10.01 4.88
C ALA A 23 -4.38 -9.06 5.71
N ILE A 24 -4.95 -8.23 6.58
CA ILE A 24 -4.21 -7.29 7.44
C ILE A 24 -3.56 -7.97 8.67
N PHE A 25 -3.70 -9.30 8.83
CA PHE A 25 -2.99 -10.04 9.86
C PHE A 25 -1.59 -10.47 9.41
N LYS A 26 -0.62 -9.55 9.54
CA LYS A 26 0.80 -9.76 9.86
C LYS A 26 1.35 -11.17 9.55
N LEU A 27 1.45 -11.53 8.27
CA LEU A 27 2.16 -12.74 7.81
C LEU A 27 3.66 -12.44 7.72
N ARG A 28 4.30 -12.31 8.87
CA ARG A 28 5.77 -12.29 8.95
C ARG A 28 6.29 -13.72 8.76
N TYR A 29 7.21 -13.89 7.81
CA TYR A 29 8.17 -15.02 7.61
C TYR A 29 8.12 -15.86 6.32
N LYS A 30 7.27 -15.59 5.32
CA LYS A 30 7.47 -16.09 3.95
C LYS A 30 7.06 -15.02 2.94
N LYS A 31 7.73 -14.97 1.78
CA LYS A 31 7.12 -14.37 0.58
C LYS A 31 5.74 -14.97 0.48
N ASN A 32 4.70 -14.16 0.64
CA ASN A 32 3.37 -14.66 0.40
C ASN A 32 3.16 -14.57 -1.12
N GLU A 33 2.58 -15.59 -1.73
CA GLU A 33 2.35 -15.61 -3.18
C GLU A 33 1.10 -14.80 -3.55
N PHE A 34 0.72 -13.79 -2.74
CA PHE A 34 -0.38 -12.92 -3.08
C PHE A 34 0.00 -12.11 -4.32
N SER A 35 -0.94 -12.05 -5.25
CA SER A 35 -0.75 -11.48 -6.58
C SER A 35 -2.02 -10.75 -6.99
N GLY A 36 -1.94 -10.06 -8.14
CA GLY A 36 -2.98 -9.14 -8.60
C GLY A 36 -2.64 -7.70 -8.28
N SER A 37 -3.57 -6.80 -8.59
CA SER A 37 -3.45 -5.37 -8.31
C SER A 37 -4.11 -4.99 -6.99
N ILE A 38 -3.68 -3.84 -6.45
CA ILE A 38 -4.25 -3.26 -5.23
C ILE A 38 -4.80 -1.89 -5.59
N ASP A 39 -6.05 -1.64 -5.20
CA ASP A 39 -6.67 -0.32 -5.25
C ASP A 39 -6.47 0.38 -3.89
N LEU A 40 -5.67 1.45 -3.86
CA LEU A 40 -5.44 2.28 -2.68
C LEU A 40 -6.33 3.54 -2.66
N THR A 41 -7.20 3.74 -3.66
CA THR A 41 -8.01 4.97 -3.79
C THR A 41 -9.23 4.99 -2.88
N ASN A 42 -9.66 3.83 -2.37
CA ASN A 42 -10.87 3.67 -1.57
C ASN A 42 -10.60 3.03 -0.21
N LEU A 43 -9.62 3.57 0.52
CA LEU A 43 -9.28 3.11 1.86
C LEU A 43 -10.19 3.74 2.93
N PRO A 44 -10.56 3.01 4.00
CA PRO A 44 -11.27 3.60 5.12
C PRO A 44 -10.48 4.76 5.76
N PRO A 45 -11.11 5.88 6.13
CA PRO A 45 -10.41 7.05 6.67
C PRO A 45 -9.59 6.78 7.94
N SER A 46 -9.95 5.73 8.70
CA SER A 46 -9.31 5.37 9.96
C SER A 46 -8.04 4.52 9.81
N VAL A 47 -7.64 4.15 8.59
CA VAL A 47 -6.47 3.30 8.37
C VAL A 47 -5.19 4.08 8.67
N LYS A 48 -4.36 3.54 9.56
CA LYS A 48 -3.07 4.13 9.96
C LYS A 48 -1.85 3.40 9.41
N SER A 49 -1.99 2.11 9.07
CA SER A 49 -0.86 1.30 8.61
C SER A 49 -1.29 0.25 7.59
N LEU A 50 -0.53 0.13 6.51
CA LEU A 50 -0.72 -0.85 5.44
C LEU A 50 0.59 -1.57 5.13
N TYR A 51 0.52 -2.90 5.03
CA TYR A 51 1.67 -3.77 4.80
C TYR A 51 1.36 -4.76 3.69
N PHE A 52 1.90 -4.51 2.50
CA PHE A 52 1.79 -5.39 1.32
C PHE A 52 3.13 -5.98 0.89
N HIS A 53 4.19 -5.69 1.65
CA HIS A 53 5.55 -6.06 1.31
C HIS A 53 5.77 -7.58 1.16
N ASN A 54 6.80 -7.96 0.40
CA ASN A 54 7.21 -9.35 0.16
C ASN A 54 6.11 -10.22 -0.48
N ASN A 55 5.54 -9.74 -1.58
CA ASN A 55 4.49 -10.42 -2.35
C ASN A 55 4.79 -10.41 -3.86
N CYS A 56 3.81 -10.85 -4.64
CA CYS A 56 3.82 -10.84 -6.10
C CYS A 56 2.76 -9.88 -6.67
N PHE A 57 2.42 -8.80 -5.94
CA PHE A 57 1.47 -7.82 -6.44
C PHE A 57 2.04 -7.05 -7.63
N VAL A 58 1.15 -6.69 -8.56
CA VAL A 58 1.46 -6.06 -9.85
C VAL A 58 0.54 -4.87 -10.08
N GLY A 59 0.82 -4.10 -11.13
CA GLY A 59 -0.05 -3.01 -11.57
C GLY A 59 0.33 -1.66 -10.97
N GLU A 60 -0.39 -0.64 -11.42
CA GLU A 60 -0.12 0.74 -11.05
C GLU A 60 -0.62 1.06 -9.64
N VAL A 61 0.12 1.93 -8.93
CA VAL A 61 -0.24 2.39 -7.60
C VAL A 61 -0.47 3.91 -7.61
N ASP A 62 -1.71 4.31 -7.30
CA ASP A 62 -2.06 5.71 -7.05
C ASP A 62 -1.93 6.02 -5.55
N LEU A 63 -1.04 6.96 -5.20
CA LEU A 63 -0.81 7.41 -3.83
C LEU A 63 -1.50 8.76 -3.54
N LYS A 64 -2.25 9.32 -4.49
CA LYS A 64 -2.87 10.66 -4.35
C LYS A 64 -4.04 10.71 -3.37
N HIS A 65 -4.70 9.58 -3.15
CA HIS A 65 -5.96 9.49 -2.40
C HIS A 65 -5.81 8.72 -1.08
N LEU A 66 -4.61 8.72 -0.51
CA LEU A 66 -4.36 8.04 0.76
C LEU A 66 -5.09 8.76 1.91
N PRO A 67 -5.59 8.02 2.92
CA PRO A 67 -6.20 8.63 4.09
C PRO A 67 -5.25 9.58 4.82
N GLU A 68 -5.74 10.74 5.26
CA GLU A 68 -4.93 11.74 5.98
C GLU A 68 -4.28 11.19 7.26
N CYS A 69 -4.89 10.17 7.88
CA CYS A 69 -4.39 9.50 9.09
C CYS A 69 -3.36 8.40 8.82
N LEU A 70 -3.00 8.12 7.56
CA LEU A 70 -2.10 7.03 7.21
C LEU A 70 -0.65 7.39 7.54
N GLN A 71 -0.06 6.62 8.46
CA GLN A 71 1.28 6.87 8.98
C GLN A 71 2.34 5.94 8.35
N MET A 72 1.94 4.72 7.98
CA MET A 72 2.87 3.68 7.54
C MET A 72 2.35 2.96 6.29
N LEU A 73 3.15 2.97 5.22
CA LEU A 73 2.86 2.25 3.99
C LEU A 73 4.09 1.46 3.52
N ARG A 74 3.94 0.14 3.42
CA ARG A 74 4.99 -0.77 2.92
C ARG A 74 4.53 -1.54 1.70
N LEU A 75 5.08 -1.21 0.54
CA LEU A 75 4.84 -1.84 -0.75
C LEU A 75 6.04 -2.63 -1.27
N ASP A 76 7.15 -2.61 -0.51
CA ASP A 76 8.44 -3.11 -0.92
C ASP A 76 8.45 -4.58 -1.33
N THR A 77 9.38 -4.95 -2.21
CA THR A 77 9.52 -6.32 -2.71
C THR A 77 8.20 -6.83 -3.34
N ASN A 78 7.75 -6.11 -4.36
CA ASN A 78 6.60 -6.43 -5.23
C ASN A 78 6.90 -5.97 -6.66
N ALA A 79 6.05 -6.36 -7.61
CA ALA A 79 6.13 -5.91 -9.00
C ALA A 79 5.18 -4.74 -9.31
N PHE A 80 4.86 -3.91 -8.31
CA PHE A 80 4.13 -2.66 -8.50
C PHE A 80 4.85 -1.74 -9.47
N SER A 81 4.11 -1.01 -10.28
CA SER A 81 4.62 -0.09 -11.31
C SER A 81 3.82 1.21 -11.32
N GLY A 82 4.00 2.01 -12.36
CA GLY A 82 3.26 3.26 -12.56
C GLY A 82 3.98 4.49 -12.01
N MET A 83 3.57 5.64 -12.52
CA MET A 83 4.07 6.94 -12.08
C MET A 83 3.12 7.52 -11.04
N THR A 84 3.66 7.91 -9.89
CA THR A 84 2.87 8.48 -8.79
C THR A 84 3.37 9.87 -8.41
N ASP A 85 2.48 10.65 -7.80
CA ASP A 85 2.79 11.99 -7.31
C ASP A 85 3.01 11.95 -5.80
N PHE A 86 4.27 11.99 -5.39
CA PHE A 86 4.64 11.95 -3.97
C PHE A 86 4.38 13.28 -3.24
N SER A 87 3.98 14.36 -3.94
CA SER A 87 3.61 15.61 -3.28
C SER A 87 2.28 15.53 -2.52
N GLN A 88 1.46 14.52 -2.83
CA GLN A 88 0.13 14.30 -2.25
C GLN A 88 0.15 13.29 -1.09
N LEU A 89 1.33 12.94 -0.57
CA LEU A 89 1.40 12.05 0.58
C LEU A 89 0.79 12.72 1.82
N PRO A 90 0.07 11.99 2.67
CA PRO A 90 -0.50 12.53 3.91
C PRO A 90 0.57 13.15 4.80
N GLU A 91 0.28 14.31 5.41
CA GLU A 91 1.19 14.95 6.37
C GLU A 91 1.51 14.06 7.58
N SER A 92 0.62 13.14 7.94
CA SER A 92 0.85 12.17 9.02
C SER A 92 1.79 11.03 8.65
N MET A 93 2.21 10.92 7.39
CA MET A 93 3.04 9.82 6.92
C MET A 93 4.45 9.90 7.49
N THR A 94 4.77 8.95 8.35
CA THR A 94 6.10 8.84 8.98
C THR A 94 6.97 7.76 8.35
N HIS A 95 6.40 6.84 7.58
CA HIS A 95 7.15 5.74 6.95
C HIS A 95 6.54 5.33 5.61
N LEU A 96 7.39 5.34 4.57
CA LEU A 96 7.06 4.86 3.24
C LEU A 96 8.17 3.94 2.74
N ASP A 97 7.82 2.73 2.32
CA ASP A 97 8.76 1.80 1.70
C ASP A 97 8.19 1.33 0.36
N VAL A 98 8.76 1.86 -0.73
CA VAL A 98 8.49 1.45 -2.12
C VAL A 98 9.73 0.84 -2.76
N SER A 99 10.70 0.42 -1.94
CA SER A 99 11.94 -0.18 -2.42
C SER A 99 11.68 -1.50 -3.14
N ASN A 100 12.55 -1.84 -4.10
CA ASN A 100 12.42 -3.07 -4.88
C ASN A 100 11.05 -3.19 -5.58
N THR A 101 10.64 -2.11 -6.25
CA THR A 101 9.43 -2.03 -7.09
C THR A 101 9.78 -1.40 -8.45
N GLN A 102 8.79 -1.23 -9.33
CA GLN A 102 8.93 -0.50 -10.59
C GLN A 102 8.21 0.86 -10.55
N ILE A 103 7.81 1.34 -9.38
CA ILE A 103 7.15 2.63 -9.18
C ILE A 103 8.13 3.74 -9.56
N SER A 104 7.64 4.75 -10.28
CA SER A 104 8.36 5.96 -10.65
C SER A 104 7.67 7.22 -10.13
N GLY A 105 8.41 8.32 -10.14
CA GLY A 105 7.93 9.64 -9.71
C GLY A 105 9.06 10.44 -9.07
N GLU A 106 8.77 11.69 -8.75
CA GLU A 106 9.72 12.57 -8.06
C GLU A 106 9.32 12.69 -6.60
N LEU A 107 10.25 12.36 -5.70
CA LEU A 107 10.05 12.46 -4.27
C LEU A 107 10.94 13.59 -3.73
N PHE A 108 10.30 14.65 -3.26
CA PHE A 108 10.95 15.79 -2.64
C PHE A 108 10.99 15.60 -1.12
N LEU A 109 12.17 15.31 -0.58
CA LEU A 109 12.36 15.13 0.86
C LEU A 109 13.02 16.37 1.45
N ASP A 110 12.50 16.80 2.59
CA ASP A 110 13.25 17.63 3.52
C ASP A 110 14.29 16.74 4.23
N GLU A 111 15.46 17.28 4.57
CA GLU A 111 16.56 16.50 5.16
C GLU A 111 16.12 15.65 6.36
N GLN A 112 15.16 16.14 7.15
CA GLN A 112 14.64 15.47 8.35
C GLN A 112 13.73 14.26 8.05
N LEU A 113 13.16 14.15 6.85
CA LEU A 113 12.23 13.07 6.48
C LEU A 113 12.92 11.92 5.72
N THR A 114 14.20 12.07 5.39
CA THR A 114 14.93 11.11 4.56
C THR A 114 15.10 9.73 5.19
N GLU A 115 15.14 9.61 6.51
CA GLU A 115 15.47 8.36 7.19
C GLU A 115 14.37 7.29 7.12
N ASN A 116 13.11 7.67 6.88
CA ASN A 116 11.98 6.74 6.91
C ASN A 116 11.31 6.52 5.55
N PHE A 117 11.91 7.06 4.48
CA PHE A 117 11.40 6.99 3.12
C PHE A 117 12.36 6.17 2.25
N PHE A 118 12.01 4.90 2.05
CA PHE A 118 12.84 3.92 1.36
C PHE A 118 12.38 3.76 -0.08
N VAL A 119 13.24 4.14 -1.02
CA VAL A 119 12.93 4.07 -2.46
C VAL A 119 14.02 3.39 -3.29
N HIS A 120 15.03 2.79 -2.65
CA HIS A 120 16.12 2.12 -3.35
C HIS A 120 15.60 0.96 -4.22
N ASN A 121 16.28 0.67 -5.33
CA ASN A 121 15.84 -0.33 -6.31
C ASN A 121 14.40 -0.11 -6.83
N SER A 122 13.98 1.16 -6.93
CA SER A 122 12.76 1.59 -7.64
C SER A 122 13.14 2.52 -8.80
N LYS A 123 12.14 3.12 -9.46
CA LYS A 123 12.34 4.18 -10.48
C LYS A 123 12.04 5.57 -9.93
N VAL A 124 11.96 5.73 -8.61
CA VAL A 124 11.72 7.01 -7.95
C VAL A 124 12.99 7.84 -7.96
N ILE A 125 12.87 9.10 -8.35
CA ILE A 125 13.96 10.08 -8.30
C ILE A 125 13.80 10.88 -7.00
N GLN A 126 14.78 10.78 -6.11
CA GLN A 126 14.84 11.60 -4.90
C GLN A 126 15.47 12.95 -5.22
N LYS A 127 14.83 14.02 -4.76
CA LYS A 127 15.33 15.39 -4.84
C LYS A 127 15.33 16.01 -3.44
N SER A 128 16.41 16.68 -3.08
CA SER A 128 16.45 17.54 -1.88
C SER A 128 15.70 18.84 -2.18
N ARG A 129 14.90 19.33 -1.24
CA ARG A 129 14.46 20.73 -1.33
C ARG A 129 15.67 21.60 -1.01
N GLU A 130 16.16 22.37 -1.98
CA GLU A 130 17.18 23.39 -1.71
C GLU A 130 16.57 24.42 -0.75
N SER A 131 17.17 24.57 0.43
CA SER A 131 16.87 25.64 1.36
C SER A 131 17.11 26.98 0.66
N LYS A 132 16.04 27.75 0.40
CA LYS A 132 16.17 29.16 -0.01
C LYS A 132 16.62 30.03 1.16
#